data_AF-A0A927RWC7-F1
#
_entry.id   AF-A0A927RWC7-F1
#
_cell.length_a   1.000
_cell.length_b   1.000
_cell.length_c   1.000
_cell.angle_alpha   90.00
_cell.angle_beta   90.00
_cell.angle_gamma   90.00
#
_symmetry.space_group_name_H-M   'P 1'
#
loop_
_entity.id
_entity.type
_entity.pdbx_description
1 polymer ?
#
loop_
_entity_poly.entity_id
_entity_poly.type
_entity_poly.pdbx_seq_one_letter_code
_entity_poly.pdbx_strand_id
1 'polypeptide(L)'
;MNDRPDRAARQILAPLIPGRAFLRRDRDAALFITNAPRIAPDPAFENAVREAGFITAEENGLMRISPGPAWLLKLEAEYPAPPDHLSGTLLRFKGEAPVPEAMALFALGLRILDGDPPDNYEDRLRRCAAVCLRKHAGGGLYACAVVNHLIRKERMQ
;
A
#
# COMPACT_ATOMS: atom_id res chain seq x y z
N MET A 1 -14.51 -2.52 13.70
CA MET A 1 -14.04 -3.73 13.02
C MET A 1 -12.56 -3.48 12.74
N ASN A 2 -11.67 -4.08 13.55
CA ASN A 2 -10.24 -3.75 13.66
C ASN A 2 -9.39 -4.70 12.80
N ASP A 3 -9.72 -4.85 11.52
CA ASP A 3 -8.87 -5.64 10.64
C ASP A 3 -7.82 -4.72 10.03
N ARG A 4 -6.59 -4.86 10.53
CA ARG A 4 -5.42 -4.15 10.02
C ARG A 4 -5.26 -4.40 8.52
N PRO A 5 -5.15 -3.36 7.68
CA PRO A 5 -5.09 -3.53 6.22
C PRO A 5 -3.86 -4.35 5.79
N ASP A 6 -2.75 -4.28 6.51
CA ASP A 6 -1.54 -5.07 6.26
C ASP A 6 -1.71 -6.58 6.53
N ARG A 7 -2.29 -6.96 7.67
CA ARG A 7 -2.57 -8.36 8.01
C ARG A 7 -3.51 -8.98 6.98
N ALA A 8 -4.48 -8.20 6.50
CA ALA A 8 -5.36 -8.61 5.41
C ALA A 8 -4.55 -8.90 4.13
N ALA A 9 -3.56 -8.10 3.77
CA ALA A 9 -2.79 -8.30 2.54
C ALA A 9 -2.04 -9.65 2.52
N ARG A 10 -1.34 -9.99 3.61
CA ARG A 10 -0.64 -11.29 3.71
C ARG A 10 -1.62 -12.47 3.78
N GLN A 11 -2.75 -12.32 4.48
CA GLN A 11 -3.79 -13.34 4.57
C GLN A 11 -4.48 -13.61 3.22
N ILE A 12 -4.65 -12.57 2.39
CA ILE A 12 -5.19 -12.70 1.03
C ILE A 12 -4.17 -13.38 0.10
N LEU A 13 -2.89 -13.00 0.18
CA LEU A 13 -1.87 -13.49 -0.74
C LEU A 13 -1.38 -14.90 -0.42
N ALA A 14 -1.18 -15.25 0.86
CA ALA A 14 -0.56 -16.52 1.25
C ALA A 14 -1.23 -17.78 0.64
N PRO A 15 -2.58 -17.89 0.55
CA PRO A 15 -3.25 -19.02 -0.10
C PRO A 15 -3.01 -19.09 -1.61
N LEU A 16 -2.65 -17.98 -2.26
CA LEU A 16 -2.40 -17.91 -3.70
C LEU A 16 -0.96 -18.33 -4.05
N ILE A 17 -0.05 -18.37 -3.07
CA ILE A 17 1.37 -18.66 -3.31
C ILE A 17 1.58 -20.15 -3.60
N PRO A 18 2.18 -20.52 -4.75
CA PRO A 18 2.53 -21.90 -5.05
C PRO A 18 3.40 -22.52 -3.95
N GLY A 19 3.21 -23.80 -3.62
CA GLY A 19 3.80 -24.41 -2.41
C GLY A 19 5.33 -24.40 -2.27
N ARG A 20 6.09 -24.16 -3.35
CA ARG A 20 7.56 -23.99 -3.32
C ARG A 20 8.01 -22.53 -3.46
N ALA A 21 7.08 -21.60 -3.67
CA ALA A 21 7.36 -20.19 -3.77
C ALA A 21 7.37 -19.53 -2.39
N PHE A 22 8.21 -18.52 -2.22
CA PHE A 22 8.23 -17.71 -1.00
C PHE A 22 7.33 -16.49 -1.14
N LEU A 23 6.91 -15.93 -0.01
CA LEU A 23 6.34 -14.59 0.06
C LEU A 23 7.11 -13.79 1.12
N ARG A 24 8.00 -12.92 0.65
CA ARG A 24 8.88 -12.11 1.50
C ARG A 24 8.48 -10.66 1.40
N ARG A 25 8.77 -9.87 2.44
CA ARG A 25 8.61 -8.41 2.36
C ARG A 25 9.59 -7.86 1.34
N ASP A 26 9.12 -6.92 0.52
CA ASP A 26 10.00 -6.15 -0.34
C ASP A 26 10.70 -5.07 0.49
N ARG A 27 11.96 -4.77 0.16
CA ARG A 27 12.74 -3.70 0.83
C ARG A 27 12.61 -2.35 0.13
N ASP A 28 12.02 -2.33 -1.07
CA ASP A 28 11.91 -1.13 -1.90
C ASP A 28 10.50 -0.54 -1.86
N ALA A 29 9.76 -0.62 -2.97
CA ALA A 29 8.50 0.09 -3.20
C ALA A 29 7.25 -0.80 -3.17
N ALA A 30 7.42 -2.13 -3.19
CA ALA A 30 6.30 -3.08 -3.12
C ALA A 30 6.00 -3.49 -1.67
N LEU A 31 4.90 -4.22 -1.47
CA LEU A 31 4.61 -4.87 -0.18
C LEU A 31 5.42 -6.15 -0.04
N PHE A 32 5.36 -6.98 -1.08
CA PHE A 32 5.95 -8.30 -1.09
C PHE A 32 6.68 -8.59 -2.38
N ILE A 33 7.58 -9.57 -2.29
CA ILE A 33 8.28 -10.18 -3.40
C ILE A 33 8.14 -11.69 -3.30
N THR A 34 7.93 -12.34 -4.45
CA THR A 34 7.80 -13.79 -4.58
C THR A 34 8.58 -14.33 -5.78
N ASN A 35 9.09 -15.55 -5.68
CA ASN A 35 9.64 -16.29 -6.82
C ASN A 35 8.60 -17.18 -7.53
N ALA A 36 7.30 -16.99 -7.27
CA ALA A 36 6.22 -17.77 -7.88
C ALA A 36 6.36 -17.92 -9.41
N PRO A 37 6.70 -16.89 -10.21
CA PRO A 37 6.86 -17.05 -11.66
C PRO A 37 7.92 -18.08 -12.08
N ARG A 38 8.98 -18.28 -11.28
CA ARG A 38 10.01 -19.29 -11.55
C ARG A 38 9.58 -20.71 -11.19
N ILE A 39 8.66 -20.84 -10.23
CA ILE A 39 8.20 -22.12 -9.72
C ILE A 39 7.01 -22.64 -10.54
N ALA A 40 6.08 -21.74 -10.84
CA ALA A 40 4.89 -22.00 -11.63
C ALA A 40 4.67 -20.77 -12.54
N PRO A 41 5.21 -20.78 -13.78
CA PRO A 41 5.05 -19.67 -14.74
C PRO A 41 3.63 -19.59 -15.32
N ASP A 42 2.63 -19.89 -14.50
CA ASP A 42 1.23 -19.94 -14.86
C ASP A 42 0.60 -18.53 -14.73
N PRO A 43 0.03 -17.97 -15.80
CA PRO A 43 -0.72 -16.70 -15.74
C PRO A 43 -1.86 -16.71 -14.71
N ALA A 44 -2.39 -17.88 -14.33
CA ALA A 44 -3.45 -18.00 -13.34
C ALA A 44 -3.06 -17.39 -11.98
N PHE A 45 -1.79 -17.52 -11.56
CA PHE A 45 -1.33 -16.90 -10.32
C PHE A 45 -1.38 -15.37 -10.41
N GLU A 46 -0.86 -14.80 -11.49
CA GLU A 46 -0.85 -13.35 -11.68
C GLU A 46 -2.28 -12.80 -11.74
N ASN A 47 -3.18 -13.48 -12.44
CA ASN A 47 -4.59 -13.11 -12.53
C ASN A 47 -5.26 -13.17 -11.15
N ALA A 48 -5.03 -14.22 -10.36
CA ALA A 48 -5.59 -14.32 -9.02
C ALA A 48 -5.10 -13.20 -8.09
N VAL A 49 -3.83 -12.79 -8.20
CA VAL A 49 -3.27 -11.66 -7.44
C VAL A 49 -3.90 -10.34 -7.88
N ARG A 50 -4.15 -10.13 -9.18
CA ARG A 50 -4.84 -8.94 -9.70
C ARG A 50 -6.31 -8.90 -9.28
N GLU A 51 -7.02 -10.02 -9.33
CA GLU A 51 -8.41 -10.15 -8.86
C GLU A 51 -8.53 -9.86 -7.36
N ALA A 52 -7.50 -10.21 -6.58
CA ALA A 52 -7.38 -9.83 -5.17
C ALA A 52 -7.08 -8.33 -4.94
N GLY A 53 -7.01 -7.53 -6.01
CA GLY A 53 -6.86 -6.08 -5.94
C GLY A 53 -5.41 -5.61 -5.81
N PHE A 54 -4.44 -6.44 -6.16
CA PHE A 54 -3.02 -6.07 -6.18
C PHE A 54 -2.52 -5.75 -7.59
N ILE A 55 -1.38 -5.07 -7.66
CA ILE A 55 -0.61 -4.85 -8.88
C ILE A 55 0.64 -5.72 -8.81
N THR A 56 0.95 -6.37 -9.93
CA THR A 56 2.13 -7.21 -10.10
C THR A 56 3.11 -6.55 -11.06
N ALA A 57 4.41 -6.69 -10.77
CA ALA A 57 5.48 -6.36 -11.69
C ALA A 57 6.55 -7.46 -11.62
N GLU A 58 6.96 -8.00 -12.77
CA GLU A 58 8.05 -8.98 -12.82
C GLU A 58 9.39 -8.29 -13.05
N GLU A 59 10.39 -8.66 -12.25
CA GLU A 59 11.75 -8.16 -12.35
C GLU A 59 12.74 -9.26 -11.96
N ASN A 60 13.68 -9.58 -12.85
CA ASN A 60 14.69 -10.62 -12.65
C ASN A 60 14.09 -11.98 -12.22
N GLY A 61 12.93 -12.37 -12.77
CA GLY A 61 12.22 -13.60 -12.41
C GLY A 61 11.70 -13.63 -10.97
N LEU A 62 11.53 -12.47 -10.34
CA LEU A 62 10.77 -12.29 -9.11
C LEU A 62 9.56 -11.43 -9.43
N MET A 63 8.43 -11.69 -8.78
CA MET A 63 7.25 -10.85 -8.86
C MET A 63 7.16 -9.97 -7.63
N ARG A 64 7.12 -8.65 -7.87
CA ARG A 64 6.81 -7.62 -6.90
C ARG A 64 5.30 -7.43 -6.85
N ILE A 65 4.75 -7.37 -5.63
CA ILE A 65 3.32 -7.24 -5.38
C ILE A 65 3.07 -5.96 -4.59
N SER A 66 2.31 -5.05 -5.19
CA SER A 66 1.95 -3.74 -4.64
C SER A 66 0.43 -3.64 -4.45
N PRO A 67 -0.08 -2.82 -3.52
CA PRO A 67 -1.51 -2.60 -3.41
C PRO A 67 -2.03 -1.93 -4.69
N GLY A 68 -3.22 -2.31 -5.14
CA GLY A 68 -3.91 -1.61 -6.21
C GLY A 68 -4.69 -0.38 -5.72
N PRO A 69 -5.16 0.48 -6.63
CA PRO A 69 -5.97 1.66 -6.30
C PRO A 69 -7.20 1.37 -5.42
N ALA A 70 -7.81 0.18 -5.58
CA ALA A 70 -8.97 -0.23 -4.81
C ALA A 70 -8.72 -0.25 -3.29
N TRP A 71 -7.48 -0.50 -2.86
CA TRP A 71 -7.10 -0.46 -1.46
C TRP A 71 -7.15 0.96 -0.87
N LEU A 72 -6.74 1.95 -1.66
CA LEU A 72 -6.86 3.35 -1.26
C LEU A 72 -8.34 3.69 -1.07
N LEU A 73 -9.16 3.42 -2.09
CA LEU A 73 -10.60 3.73 -2.06
C LEU A 73 -11.32 3.07 -0.89
N LYS A 74 -10.98 1.82 -0.58
CA LYS A 74 -11.51 1.12 0.59
C LYS A 74 -11.16 1.86 1.89
N LEU A 75 -9.90 2.23 2.07
CA LEU A 75 -9.48 2.97 3.27
C LEU A 75 -10.14 4.35 3.34
N GLU A 76 -10.25 5.06 2.22
CA GLU A 76 -10.91 6.37 2.17
C GLU A 76 -12.41 6.30 2.46
N ALA A 77 -13.05 5.17 2.15
CA ALA A 77 -14.44 4.90 2.50
C ALA A 77 -14.61 4.57 4.00
N GLU A 78 -13.66 3.85 4.60
CA GLU A 78 -13.64 3.57 6.04
C GLU A 78 -13.41 4.83 6.90
N TYR A 79 -12.72 5.83 6.33
CA TYR A 79 -12.47 7.13 6.95
C TYR A 79 -13.17 8.25 6.17
N PRO A 80 -14.52 8.37 6.28
CA PRO A 80 -15.26 9.38 5.54
C PRO A 80 -14.88 10.81 5.99
N ALA A 81 -14.61 10.98 7.29
CA ALA A 81 -14.10 12.20 7.89
C ALA A 81 -12.61 12.06 8.28
N PRO A 82 -11.80 13.13 8.17
CA PRO A 82 -10.38 13.06 8.48
C PRO A 82 -10.13 12.83 9.97
N PRO A 83 -9.33 11.82 10.36
CA PRO A 83 -9.06 11.52 11.77
C PRO A 83 -8.06 12.48 12.46
N ASP A 84 -7.33 13.30 11.70
CA ASP A 84 -6.38 14.29 12.25
C ASP A 84 -6.18 15.51 11.32
N HIS A 85 -5.34 16.45 11.76
CA HIS A 85 -5.08 17.69 11.00
C HIS A 85 -4.41 17.45 9.63
N LEU A 86 -3.49 16.49 9.54
CA LEU A 86 -2.78 16.21 8.30
C LEU A 86 -3.72 15.59 7.26
N SER A 87 -4.52 14.60 7.67
CA SER A 87 -5.57 14.02 6.83
C SER A 87 -6.63 15.04 6.43
N GLY A 88 -6.99 15.98 7.32
CA GLY A 88 -7.90 17.08 6.98
C GLY A 88 -7.34 17.99 5.88
N THR A 89 -6.04 18.26 5.90
CA THR A 89 -5.37 19.05 4.86
C THR A 89 -5.38 18.37 3.49
N LEU A 90 -5.20 17.04 3.49
CA LEU A 90 -5.09 16.21 2.29
C LEU A 90 -6.42 15.63 1.80
N LEU A 91 -7.53 15.87 2.51
CA LEU A 91 -8.88 15.47 2.14
C LEU A 91 -9.27 15.89 0.72
N ARG A 92 -8.74 17.01 0.24
CA ARG A 92 -8.95 17.52 -1.14
C ARG A 92 -8.52 16.54 -2.25
N PHE A 93 -7.70 15.54 -1.93
CA PHE A 93 -7.23 14.52 -2.86
C PHE A 93 -7.98 13.19 -2.75
N LYS A 94 -9.02 13.14 -1.90
CA LYS A 94 -9.85 11.95 -1.74
C LYS A 94 -10.59 11.63 -3.03
N GLY A 95 -10.57 10.37 -3.44
CA GLY A 95 -11.22 9.89 -4.68
C GLY A 95 -10.53 10.28 -5.98
N GLU A 96 -9.44 11.06 -5.93
CA GLU A 96 -8.65 11.42 -7.10
C GLU A 96 -7.84 10.23 -7.63
N ALA A 97 -7.50 10.26 -8.92
CA ALA A 97 -6.68 9.23 -9.54
C ALA A 97 -5.30 9.10 -8.83
N PRO A 98 -4.90 7.90 -8.37
CA PRO A 98 -3.67 7.75 -7.63
C PRO A 98 -2.43 8.10 -8.44
N VAL A 99 -1.51 8.85 -7.82
CA VAL A 99 -0.19 9.11 -8.41
C VAL A 99 0.83 8.05 -7.98
N PRO A 100 1.82 7.69 -8.82
CA PRO A 100 2.77 6.62 -8.52
C PRO A 100 3.50 6.80 -7.18
N GLU A 101 3.90 8.02 -6.85
CA GLU A 101 4.60 8.34 -5.61
C GLU A 101 3.71 8.12 -4.37
N ALA A 102 2.41 8.43 -4.48
CA ALA A 102 1.44 8.17 -3.42
C ALA A 102 1.19 6.66 -3.26
N MET A 103 1.16 5.90 -4.36
CA MET A 103 1.04 4.43 -4.30
C MET A 103 2.24 3.79 -3.58
N ALA A 104 3.46 4.24 -3.89
CA ALA A 104 4.67 3.78 -3.23
C ALA A 104 4.69 4.14 -1.74
N LEU A 105 4.24 5.36 -1.39
CA LEU A 105 4.07 5.77 0.01
C LEU A 105 2.99 4.96 0.72
N PHE A 106 1.90 4.65 0.05
CA PHE A 106 0.85 3.83 0.65
C PHE A 106 1.38 2.43 0.97
N ALA A 107 2.09 1.79 0.04
CA ALA A 107 2.73 0.50 0.26
C ALA A 107 3.75 0.54 1.42
N LEU A 108 4.59 1.58 1.50
CA LEU A 108 5.48 1.78 2.65
C LEU A 108 4.71 1.89 3.97
N GLY A 109 3.62 2.66 4.00
CA GLY A 109 2.85 2.85 5.22
C GLY A 109 2.20 1.57 5.71
N LEU A 110 1.67 0.75 4.79
CA LEU A 110 1.16 -0.60 5.12
C LEU A 110 2.27 -1.51 5.68
N ARG A 111 3.48 -1.46 5.13
CA ARG A 111 4.62 -2.23 5.70
C ARG A 111 4.98 -1.78 7.11
N ILE A 112 4.96 -0.48 7.39
CA ILE A 112 5.23 0.05 8.74
C ILE A 112 4.17 -0.44 9.74
N LEU A 113 2.89 -0.48 9.34
CA LEU A 113 1.81 -1.07 10.15
C LEU A 113 2.01 -2.59 10.37
N ASP A 114 2.63 -3.29 9.42
CA ASP A 114 3.05 -4.70 9.55
C ASP A 114 4.34 -4.88 10.40
N GLY A 115 4.91 -3.79 10.93
CA GLY A 115 6.08 -3.83 11.81
C GLY A 115 7.43 -3.64 11.12
N ASP A 116 7.46 -3.11 9.89
CA ASP A 116 8.69 -2.51 9.38
C ASP A 116 9.06 -1.27 10.24
N PRO A 117 10.37 -0.96 10.39
CA PRO A 117 10.78 0.17 11.21
C PRO A 117 10.13 1.46 10.70
N PRO A 118 9.74 2.36 11.62
CA PRO A 118 9.17 3.63 11.25
C PRO A 118 10.25 4.47 10.55
N ASP A 119 10.22 4.44 9.22
CA ASP A 119 10.98 5.35 8.37
C ASP A 119 10.53 6.80 8.62
N ASN A 120 11.16 7.78 7.98
CA ASN A 120 10.73 9.18 7.92
C ASN A 120 9.42 9.33 7.09
N TYR A 121 8.41 8.52 7.39
CA TYR A 121 7.17 8.38 6.63
C TYR A 121 6.43 9.70 6.51
N GLU A 122 6.22 10.39 7.64
CA GLU A 122 5.53 11.67 7.67
C GLU A 122 6.25 12.73 6.83
N ASP A 123 7.58 12.79 6.91
CA ASP A 123 8.37 13.72 6.09
C ASP A 123 8.26 13.41 4.60
N ARG A 124 8.31 12.12 4.23
CA ARG A 124 8.16 11.70 2.82
C ARG A 124 6.75 12.02 2.32
N LEU A 125 5.73 11.81 3.15
CA LEU A 125 4.34 12.17 2.85
C LEU A 125 4.20 13.69 2.66
N ARG A 126 4.74 14.50 3.57
CA ARG A 126 4.71 15.97 3.47
C ARG A 126 5.42 16.48 2.22
N ARG A 127 6.57 15.90 1.86
CA ARG A 127 7.29 16.23 0.62
C ARG A 127 6.47 15.87 -0.61
N CYS A 128 5.90 14.68 -0.66
CA CYS A 128 5.04 14.25 -1.77
C CYS A 128 3.84 15.17 -1.90
N ALA A 129 3.16 15.49 -0.80
CA ALA A 129 2.04 16.41 -0.78
C ALA A 129 2.40 17.81 -1.32
N ALA A 130 3.56 18.35 -0.93
CA ALA A 130 4.02 19.64 -1.42
C ALA A 130 4.23 19.66 -2.94
N VAL A 131 4.75 18.56 -3.52
CA VAL A 131 4.89 18.42 -4.98
C VAL A 131 3.53 18.30 -5.66
N CYS A 132 2.65 17.46 -5.12
CA CYS A 132 1.31 17.21 -5.65
C CYS A 132 0.41 18.45 -5.63
N LEU A 133 0.52 19.29 -4.60
CA LEU A 133 -0.20 20.57 -4.52
C LEU A 133 0.18 21.53 -5.64
N ARG A 134 1.44 21.54 -6.08
CA ARG A 134 1.89 22.38 -7.22
C ARG A 134 1.42 21.85 -8.56
N LYS A 135 1.24 20.54 -8.68
CA LYS A 135 0.82 19.86 -9.91
C LYS A 135 -0.70 19.68 -10.03
N HIS A 136 -1.46 20.08 -9.01
CA HIS A 136 -2.90 19.78 -8.89
C HIS A 136 -3.22 18.28 -9.10
N ALA A 137 -2.32 17.40 -8.69
CA ALA A 137 -2.45 15.96 -8.85
C ALA A 137 -1.89 15.28 -7.59
N GLY A 138 -2.73 14.54 -6.86
CA GLY A 138 -2.34 14.00 -5.56
C GLY A 138 -3.19 12.83 -5.07
N GLY A 139 -3.89 12.12 -5.96
CA GLY A 139 -4.71 10.98 -5.55
C GLY A 139 -3.90 9.95 -4.76
N GLY A 140 -4.55 9.38 -3.75
CA GLY A 140 -3.93 8.48 -2.77
C GLY A 140 -3.24 9.18 -1.59
N LEU A 141 -3.01 10.50 -1.63
CA LEU A 141 -2.42 11.22 -0.49
C LEU A 141 -3.33 11.28 0.73
N TYR A 142 -4.65 11.33 0.55
CA TYR A 142 -5.60 11.27 1.67
C TYR A 142 -5.47 9.92 2.40
N ALA A 143 -5.53 8.80 1.67
CA ALA A 143 -5.29 7.47 2.23
C ALA A 143 -3.92 7.35 2.93
N CYS A 144 -2.84 7.90 2.34
CA CYS A 144 -1.51 7.92 3.00
C CYS A 144 -1.53 8.70 4.32
N ALA A 145 -2.27 9.81 4.39
CA ALA A 145 -2.42 10.58 5.63
C ALA A 145 -3.18 9.80 6.71
N VAL A 146 -4.22 9.06 6.33
CA VAL A 146 -4.93 8.13 7.22
C VAL A 146 -3.97 7.05 7.73
N VAL A 147 -3.14 6.47 6.86
CA VAL A 147 -2.11 5.50 7.28
C VAL A 147 -1.11 6.12 8.26
N ASN A 148 -0.66 7.36 8.04
CA ASN A 148 0.20 8.07 9.00
C ASN A 148 -0.46 8.17 10.39
N HIS A 149 -1.76 8.52 10.42
CA HIS A 149 -2.53 8.56 11.66
C HIS A 149 -2.54 7.21 12.37
N LEU A 150 -2.78 6.12 11.62
CA LEU A 150 -2.76 4.76 12.18
C LEU A 150 -1.40 4.37 12.75
N ILE A 151 -0.31 4.64 12.01
CA ILE A 151 1.06 4.39 12.49
C ILE A 151 1.31 5.13 13.80
N ARG A 152 0.94 6.41 13.88
CA ARG A 152 1.11 7.22 15.09
C ARG A 152 0.29 6.67 16.27
N LYS A 153 -0.95 6.23 16.01
CA LYS A 153 -1.83 5.65 17.02
C LYS A 153 -1.27 4.36 17.61
N GLU A 154 -0.69 3.47 16.79
CA GLU A 154 -0.09 2.22 17.28
C GLU A 154 1.16 2.46 18.13
N ARG A 155 1.90 3.53 17.89
CA ARG A 155 3.11 3.87 18.67
C ARG A 155 2.82 4.51 20.02
N MET A 156 1.60 4.97 20.24
CA MET A 156 1.16 5.55 21.52
C MET A 156 0.55 4.50 22.47
N GLN A 157 0.37 3.26 22.00
CA GLN A 157 -0.09 2.12 22.79
C GLN A 157 1.10 1.32 23.32
#